data_AF-A0A3D1IPX5-F1
#
_entry.id   AF-A0A3D1IPX5-F1
#
_cell.length_a   1.000
_cell.length_b   1.000
_cell.length_c   1.000
_cell.angle_alpha   90.00
_cell.angle_beta   90.00
_cell.angle_gamma   90.00
#
_symmetry.space_group_name_H-M   'P 1'
#
loop_
_entity.id
_entity.type
_entity.pdbx_description
1 polymer ?
#
loop_
_entity_poly.entity_id
_entity_poly.type
_entity_poly.pdbx_seq_one_letter_code
_entity_poly.pdbx_strand_id
1 'polypeptide(L)'
;MRSQLKITTWITVVGFGAFLIAAQETPPTPEPPASAKSKPKNASKTGKAPKTKKAPPTTPGTTGSDRYFLEQIRQLRGEMEELKGAYNLQIRKVMALETQVRTLRTANETLKRENALKFASNESIDKLAAKIMELDKNRLNDLDITNKQIDAILKTVKKLAAAPPATPRHNGNTNPAPADFKAREHVVQSGEFLSTILEAYNAAFKAEGLSGRVTQSQVLKANPGLNPNRLLVRQKLLIPLPGEIK
;
A
#
# COMPACT_ATOMS: atom_id res chain seq x y z
N MET A 1 25.26 33.94 -23.65
CA MET A 1 25.49 33.85 -22.19
C MET A 1 25.80 32.40 -21.85
N ARG A 2 27.07 32.09 -21.58
CA ARG A 2 27.56 30.74 -21.28
C ARG A 2 27.73 30.65 -19.76
N SER A 3 26.98 29.79 -19.08
CA SER A 3 27.11 29.55 -17.65
C SER A 3 27.72 28.17 -17.42
N GLN A 4 28.94 28.17 -16.87
CA GLN A 4 29.74 27.02 -16.49
C GLN A 4 29.42 26.69 -15.03
N LEU A 5 28.80 25.54 -14.75
CA LEU A 5 28.58 25.08 -13.38
C LEU A 5 29.74 24.13 -12.99
N LYS A 6 30.62 24.64 -12.12
CA LYS A 6 31.71 23.90 -11.47
C LYS A 6 31.20 23.30 -10.16
N ILE A 7 31.37 21.99 -9.95
CA ILE A 7 31.14 21.31 -8.67
C ILE A 7 32.28 20.27 -8.54
N THR A 8 33.48 20.67 -8.09
CA THR A 8 34.00 20.59 -6.71
C THR A 8 33.95 19.19 -6.11
N THR A 9 35.02 18.45 -6.33
CA THR A 9 35.42 17.19 -5.66
C THR A 9 35.82 17.49 -4.21
N TRP A 10 35.31 16.71 -3.26
CA TRP A 10 35.85 16.65 -1.90
C TRP A 10 36.55 15.29 -1.69
N ILE A 11 37.84 15.38 -1.38
CA ILE A 11 38.69 14.29 -0.91
C ILE A 11 38.62 14.31 0.61
N THR A 12 38.29 13.17 1.23
CA THR A 12 38.52 12.94 2.66
C THR A 12 39.20 11.60 2.87
N VAL A 13 40.45 11.68 3.32
CA VAL A 13 41.32 10.60 3.79
C VAL A 13 41.31 10.66 5.31
N VAL A 14 40.90 9.58 5.99
CA VAL A 14 41.28 9.15 7.37
C VAL A 14 40.79 7.69 7.47
N GLY A 15 41.47 6.68 8.00
CA GLY A 15 42.72 6.52 8.72
C GLY A 15 42.73 5.08 9.25
N PHE A 16 43.88 4.43 9.21
CA PHE A 16 44.13 3.07 9.66
C PHE A 16 43.95 2.96 11.19
N GLY A 17 43.16 2.00 11.67
CA GLY A 17 42.99 1.74 13.11
C GLY A 17 42.43 0.35 13.36
N ALA A 18 43.25 -0.50 13.97
CA ALA A 18 43.01 -1.92 14.21
C ALA A 18 41.92 -2.19 15.26
N PHE A 19 41.11 -3.23 15.04
CA PHE A 19 40.42 -3.95 16.11
C PHE A 19 40.48 -5.45 15.80
N LEU A 20 41.05 -6.21 16.74
CA LEU A 20 41.17 -7.67 16.73
C LEU A 20 40.31 -8.26 17.87
N ILE A 21 39.65 -9.39 17.58
CA ILE A 21 39.21 -10.49 18.48
C ILE A 21 37.88 -10.25 19.25
N ALA A 22 36.90 -11.16 19.39
CA ALA A 22 36.69 -12.62 19.19
C ALA A 22 35.27 -12.85 18.57
N ALA A 23 34.76 -14.00 18.11
CA ALA A 23 34.99 -15.44 18.31
C ALA A 23 34.41 -16.15 17.05
N GLN A 24 35.13 -17.08 16.41
CA GLN A 24 35.12 -18.54 16.64
C GLN A 24 33.90 -19.27 16.04
N GLU A 25 34.10 -19.84 14.85
CA GLU A 25 33.64 -21.20 14.46
C GLU A 25 34.39 -21.61 13.17
N THR A 26 35.24 -22.64 13.28
CA THR A 26 36.10 -23.16 12.21
C THR A 26 35.54 -24.46 11.62
N PRO A 27 35.49 -24.64 10.29
CA PRO A 27 35.44 -25.96 9.66
C PRO A 27 36.86 -26.53 9.41
N PRO A 28 37.02 -27.87 9.33
CA PRO A 28 38.30 -28.54 9.53
C PRO A 28 39.19 -28.60 8.29
N THR A 29 40.50 -28.47 8.52
CA THR A 29 41.57 -28.80 7.57
C THR A 29 42.00 -30.26 7.77
N PRO A 30 42.23 -31.05 6.71
CA PRO A 30 43.01 -32.27 6.80
C PRO A 30 44.45 -32.04 6.28
N GLU A 31 45.42 -32.24 7.16
CA GLU A 31 46.85 -32.41 6.85
C GLU A 31 47.16 -33.84 6.32
N PRO A 32 48.31 -34.04 5.64
CA PRO A 32 48.59 -35.21 4.79
C PRO A 32 49.28 -36.36 5.53
N PRO A 33 49.08 -37.64 5.13
CA PRO A 33 49.89 -38.73 5.66
C PRO A 33 51.12 -39.03 4.79
N ALA A 34 52.28 -39.04 5.46
CA ALA A 34 53.52 -39.62 4.95
C ALA A 34 53.58 -41.14 5.20
N SER A 35 54.04 -41.85 4.17
CA SER A 35 54.71 -43.16 4.09
C SER A 35 54.36 -44.30 5.06
N ALA A 36 54.02 -45.48 4.52
CA ALA A 36 54.66 -46.74 4.90
C ALA A 36 54.40 -47.87 3.88
N LYS A 37 55.42 -48.69 3.71
CA LYS A 37 55.58 -49.82 2.79
C LYS A 37 54.66 -51.00 3.14
N SER A 38 54.19 -51.76 2.13
CA SER A 38 54.11 -53.23 2.24
C SER A 38 54.04 -53.95 0.89
N LYS A 39 54.99 -54.90 0.75
CA LYS A 39 55.31 -55.92 -0.26
C LYS A 39 54.16 -56.55 -1.10
N PRO A 40 54.48 -56.99 -2.35
CA PRO A 40 53.61 -57.82 -3.20
C PRO A 40 53.83 -59.34 -3.00
N LYS A 41 52.84 -60.17 -3.35
CA LYS A 41 52.95 -61.65 -3.50
C LYS A 41 52.38 -62.12 -4.85
N ASN A 42 53.27 -62.73 -5.66
CA ASN A 42 53.20 -63.94 -6.53
C ASN A 42 51.82 -64.47 -7.01
N ALA A 43 51.63 -65.08 -8.19
CA ALA A 43 52.46 -65.68 -9.26
C ALA A 43 51.59 -65.80 -10.55
N SER A 44 52.08 -65.93 -11.79
CA SER A 44 52.71 -67.15 -12.36
C SER A 44 53.10 -66.96 -13.85
N LYS A 45 54.37 -67.33 -14.16
CA LYS A 45 54.96 -68.06 -15.33
C LYS A 45 54.46 -67.76 -16.76
N THR A 46 55.32 -67.56 -17.77
CA THR A 46 56.28 -68.54 -18.33
C THR A 46 57.40 -67.89 -19.18
N GLY A 47 58.58 -68.55 -19.27
CA GLY A 47 59.62 -68.32 -20.29
C GLY A 47 61.06 -68.29 -19.76
N LYS A 48 61.86 -69.34 -20.01
CA LYS A 48 63.24 -69.56 -19.50
C LYS A 48 64.35 -68.95 -20.39
N ALA A 49 65.31 -68.27 -19.74
CA ALA A 49 66.81 -68.30 -19.84
C ALA A 49 67.55 -68.10 -21.20
N PRO A 50 68.84 -67.66 -21.25
CA PRO A 50 69.84 -67.68 -20.14
C PRO A 50 70.77 -66.46 -19.93
N LYS A 51 71.16 -66.33 -18.65
CA LYS A 51 72.43 -65.89 -18.00
C LYS A 51 73.47 -65.05 -18.78
N THR A 52 73.91 -63.96 -18.12
CA THR A 52 75.32 -63.77 -17.68
C THR A 52 75.41 -62.66 -16.62
N LYS A 53 76.26 -62.89 -15.60
CA LYS A 53 76.57 -61.99 -14.49
C LYS A 53 77.76 -61.09 -14.86
N LYS A 54 77.75 -59.80 -14.46
CA LYS A 54 78.91 -59.10 -13.86
C LYS A 54 78.48 -57.76 -13.24
N ALA A 55 78.96 -57.52 -12.02
CA ALA A 55 78.85 -56.27 -11.29
C ALA A 55 80.05 -55.33 -11.64
N PRO A 56 80.09 -54.07 -11.16
CA PRO A 56 80.50 -52.87 -11.90
C PRO A 56 82.00 -52.56 -11.85
N PRO A 57 82.48 -51.65 -12.72
CA PRO A 57 83.45 -50.68 -12.23
C PRO A 57 83.26 -49.23 -12.78
N THR A 58 83.36 -48.28 -11.85
CA THR A 58 84.00 -46.95 -11.92
C THR A 58 83.67 -45.94 -13.03
N THR A 59 83.23 -44.77 -12.54
CA THR A 59 83.23 -43.43 -13.15
C THR A 59 84.50 -43.11 -13.95
N PRO A 60 84.40 -42.64 -15.21
CA PRO A 60 85.43 -41.85 -15.87
C PRO A 60 85.09 -40.35 -15.81
N GLY A 61 86.11 -39.52 -15.64
CA GLY A 61 85.97 -38.06 -15.53
C GLY A 61 85.27 -37.42 -16.73
N THR A 62 84.28 -36.57 -16.43
CA THR A 62 83.51 -35.78 -17.40
C THR A 62 84.40 -34.78 -18.12
N THR A 63 84.47 -34.84 -19.45
CA THR A 63 85.19 -33.86 -20.28
C THR A 63 84.47 -32.50 -20.25
N GLY A 64 85.16 -31.39 -20.53
CA GLY A 64 84.57 -30.03 -20.47
C GLY A 64 83.33 -29.85 -21.36
N SER A 65 83.27 -30.54 -22.51
CA SER A 65 82.11 -30.58 -23.40
C SER A 65 80.91 -31.29 -22.76
N ASP A 66 81.13 -32.40 -22.06
CA ASP A 66 80.06 -33.12 -21.37
C ASP A 66 79.44 -32.27 -20.25
N ARG A 67 80.23 -31.42 -19.59
CA ARG A 67 79.73 -30.46 -18.59
C ARG A 67 78.77 -29.45 -19.21
N TYR A 68 79.12 -28.89 -20.37
CA TYR A 68 78.27 -27.94 -21.09
C TYR A 68 76.92 -28.57 -21.48
N PHE A 69 76.90 -29.79 -22.02
CA PHE A 69 75.65 -30.48 -22.36
C PHE A 69 74.78 -30.77 -21.13
N LEU A 70 75.40 -31.13 -20.00
CA LEU A 70 74.68 -31.35 -18.74
C LEU A 70 74.05 -30.06 -18.20
N GLU A 71 74.70 -28.91 -18.37
CA GLU A 71 74.16 -27.60 -17.98
C GLU A 71 72.96 -27.20 -18.85
N GLN A 72 73.02 -27.40 -20.16
CA GLN A 72 71.90 -27.14 -21.08
C GLN A 72 70.66 -27.98 -20.73
N ILE A 73 70.85 -29.26 -20.40
CA ILE A 73 69.75 -30.15 -19.97
C ILE A 73 69.15 -29.68 -18.64
N ARG A 74 69.98 -29.17 -17.71
CA ARG A 74 69.48 -28.59 -16.45
C ARG A 74 68.68 -27.32 -16.71
N GLN A 75 69.14 -26.43 -17.58
CA GLN A 75 68.43 -25.21 -17.94
C GLN A 75 67.06 -25.51 -18.56
N LEU A 76 67.03 -26.38 -19.58
CA LEU A 76 65.77 -26.80 -20.23
C LEU A 76 64.78 -27.42 -19.25
N ARG A 77 65.27 -28.21 -18.27
CA ARG A 77 64.43 -28.76 -17.21
C ARG A 77 63.86 -27.65 -16.32
N GLY A 78 64.67 -26.66 -15.95
CA GLY A 78 64.23 -25.50 -15.19
C GLY A 78 63.15 -24.70 -15.92
N GLU A 79 63.37 -24.37 -17.19
CA GLU A 79 62.39 -23.67 -18.03
C GLU A 79 61.09 -24.47 -18.19
N MET A 80 61.18 -25.80 -18.32
CA MET A 80 60.00 -26.67 -18.39
C MET A 80 59.21 -26.70 -17.07
N GLU A 81 59.90 -26.68 -15.93
CA GLU A 81 59.26 -26.60 -14.62
C GLU A 81 58.59 -25.23 -14.40
N GLU A 82 59.23 -24.14 -14.81
CA GLU A 82 58.66 -22.80 -14.78
C GLU A 82 57.41 -22.68 -15.65
N LEU A 83 57.47 -23.20 -16.89
CA LEU A 83 56.33 -23.21 -17.81
C LEU A 83 55.15 -24.03 -17.25
N LYS A 84 55.42 -25.18 -16.63
CA LYS A 84 54.40 -25.97 -15.92
C LYS A 84 53.80 -25.18 -14.75
N GLY A 85 54.64 -24.44 -14.02
CA GLY A 85 54.21 -23.54 -12.95
C GLY A 85 53.24 -22.46 -13.46
N ALA A 86 53.61 -21.78 -14.56
CA ALA A 86 52.78 -20.76 -15.20
C ALA A 86 51.46 -21.33 -15.73
N TYR A 87 51.48 -22.51 -16.34
CA TYR A 87 50.28 -23.20 -16.83
C TYR A 87 49.32 -23.56 -15.69
N ASN A 88 49.84 -24.11 -14.59
CA ASN A 88 49.04 -24.40 -13.40
C ASN A 88 48.45 -23.13 -12.79
N LEU A 89 49.21 -22.03 -12.79
CA LEU A 89 48.71 -20.72 -12.35
C LEU A 89 47.56 -20.24 -13.26
N GLN A 90 47.69 -20.42 -14.57
CA GLN A 90 46.65 -20.05 -15.53
C GLN A 90 45.36 -20.86 -15.30
N ILE A 91 45.45 -22.17 -15.08
CA ILE A 91 44.28 -23.01 -14.75
C ILE A 91 43.56 -22.46 -13.50
N ARG A 92 44.30 -22.11 -12.45
CA ARG A 92 43.71 -21.52 -11.23
C ARG A 92 43.02 -20.19 -11.51
N LYS A 93 43.62 -19.32 -12.33
CA LYS A 93 43.00 -18.04 -12.72
C LYS A 93 41.72 -18.26 -13.52
N VAL A 94 41.71 -19.22 -14.44
CA VAL A 94 40.52 -19.56 -15.23
C VAL A 94 39.40 -20.06 -14.32
N MET A 95 39.70 -20.99 -13.39
CA MET A 95 38.70 -21.46 -12.42
C MET A 95 38.16 -20.31 -11.56
N ALA A 96 39.02 -19.41 -11.08
CA ALA A 96 38.59 -18.26 -10.30
C ALA A 96 37.67 -17.33 -11.13
N LEU A 97 38.04 -17.01 -12.37
CA LEU A 97 37.21 -16.21 -13.27
C LEU A 97 35.87 -16.88 -13.57
N GLU A 98 35.85 -18.20 -13.80
CA GLU A 98 34.61 -18.95 -14.00
C GLU A 98 33.69 -18.86 -12.79
N THR A 99 34.22 -18.99 -11.57
CA THR A 99 33.42 -18.81 -10.35
C THR A 99 32.88 -17.39 -10.21
N GLN A 100 33.67 -16.37 -10.54
CA GLN A 100 33.22 -14.98 -10.54
C GLN A 100 32.12 -14.73 -11.57
N VAL A 101 32.25 -15.27 -12.79
CA VAL A 101 31.21 -15.14 -13.81
C VAL A 101 29.92 -15.83 -13.37
N ARG A 102 30.01 -17.01 -12.74
CA ARG A 102 28.82 -17.69 -12.20
C ARG A 102 28.15 -16.86 -11.11
N THR A 103 28.91 -16.36 -10.14
CA THR A 103 28.39 -15.54 -9.04
C THR A 103 27.77 -14.23 -9.53
N LEU A 104 28.39 -13.56 -10.49
CA LEU A 104 27.84 -12.35 -11.11
C LEU A 104 26.55 -12.63 -11.88
N ARG A 105 26.49 -13.73 -12.62
CA ARG A 105 25.24 -14.14 -13.28
C ARG A 105 24.14 -14.43 -12.28
N THR A 106 24.42 -15.16 -11.20
CA THR A 106 23.42 -15.42 -10.16
C THR A 106 22.97 -14.13 -9.49
N ALA A 107 23.90 -13.23 -9.16
CA ALA A 107 23.58 -11.93 -8.55
C ALA A 107 22.75 -11.03 -9.48
N ASN A 108 23.05 -11.02 -10.78
CA ASN A 108 22.25 -10.28 -11.75
C ASN A 108 20.82 -10.85 -11.88
N GLU A 109 20.68 -12.17 -11.89
CA GLU A 109 19.36 -12.81 -11.92
C GLU A 109 18.55 -12.57 -10.64
N THR A 110 19.19 -12.56 -9.47
CA THR A 110 18.51 -12.20 -8.21
C THR A 110 18.11 -10.73 -8.21
N LEU A 111 18.99 -9.82 -8.63
CA LEU A 111 18.68 -8.39 -8.73
C LEU A 111 17.53 -8.12 -9.71
N LYS A 112 17.50 -8.83 -10.84
CA LYS A 112 16.40 -8.72 -11.81
C LYS A 112 15.06 -9.15 -11.19
N ARG A 113 15.04 -10.26 -10.44
CA ARG A 113 13.84 -10.72 -9.72
C ARG A 113 13.41 -9.73 -8.63
N GLU A 114 14.36 -9.27 -7.81
CA GLU A 114 14.06 -8.28 -6.77
C GLU A 114 13.53 -6.97 -7.35
N ASN A 115 14.13 -6.48 -8.44
CA ASN A 115 13.65 -5.28 -9.10
C ASN A 115 12.24 -5.47 -9.66
N ALA A 116 11.94 -6.63 -10.25
CA ALA A 116 10.59 -6.94 -10.73
C ALA A 116 9.55 -7.04 -9.60
N LEU A 117 9.95 -7.39 -8.37
CA LEU A 117 9.07 -7.46 -7.21
C LEU A 117 8.91 -6.11 -6.50
N LYS A 118 9.98 -5.32 -6.41
CA LYS A 118 10.02 -4.04 -5.67
C LYS A 118 9.51 -2.87 -6.51
N PHE A 119 9.75 -2.90 -7.82
CA PHE A 119 9.44 -1.79 -8.71
C PHE A 119 8.35 -2.15 -9.71
N ALA A 120 7.53 -1.14 -10.01
CA ALA A 120 6.51 -1.22 -11.04
C ALA A 120 7.18 -1.33 -12.43
N SER A 121 6.59 -2.11 -13.34
CA SER A 121 7.07 -2.18 -14.73
C SER A 121 6.75 -0.89 -15.48
N ASN A 122 7.50 -0.56 -16.52
CA ASN A 122 7.21 0.60 -17.37
C ASN A 122 5.77 0.58 -17.91
N GLU A 123 5.26 -0.60 -18.30
CA GLU A 123 3.88 -0.76 -18.76
C GLU A 123 2.85 -0.38 -17.68
N SER A 124 3.11 -0.71 -16.41
CA SER A 124 2.22 -0.33 -15.32
C SER A 124 2.23 1.19 -15.06
N ILE A 125 3.38 1.84 -15.28
CA ILE A 125 3.52 3.31 -15.22
C ILE A 125 2.72 3.94 -16.37
N ASP A 126 2.83 3.40 -17.58
CA ASP A 126 2.08 3.91 -18.75
C ASP A 126 0.57 3.74 -18.56
N LYS A 127 0.13 2.58 -18.03
CA LYS A 127 -1.27 2.35 -17.68
C LYS A 127 -1.76 3.34 -16.63
N LEU A 128 -0.94 3.64 -15.62
CA LEU A 128 -1.28 4.63 -14.61
C LEU A 128 -1.39 6.03 -15.23
N ALA A 129 -0.45 6.42 -16.08
CA ALA A 129 -0.48 7.71 -16.79
C ALA A 129 -1.76 7.84 -17.63
N ALA A 130 -2.12 6.80 -18.39
CA ALA A 130 -3.35 6.78 -19.18
C ALA A 130 -4.60 6.95 -18.30
N LYS A 131 -4.67 6.24 -17.16
CA LYS A 131 -5.77 6.38 -16.19
C LYS A 131 -5.84 7.78 -15.57
N ILE A 132 -4.70 8.41 -15.28
CA ILE A 132 -4.66 9.78 -14.77
C ILE A 132 -5.20 10.76 -15.82
N MET A 133 -4.81 10.62 -17.08
CA MET A 133 -5.33 11.45 -18.16
C MET A 133 -6.83 11.26 -18.37
N GLU A 134 -7.33 10.04 -18.24
CA GLU A 134 -8.76 9.76 -18.31
C GLU A 134 -9.52 10.40 -17.14
N LEU A 135 -8.99 10.28 -15.92
CA LEU A 135 -9.55 10.92 -14.74
C LEU A 135 -9.59 12.44 -14.92
N ASP A 136 -8.55 13.05 -15.47
CA ASP A 136 -8.49 14.48 -15.74
C ASP A 136 -9.58 14.92 -16.74
N LYS A 137 -9.75 14.18 -17.84
CA LYS A 137 -10.86 14.42 -18.78
C LYS A 137 -12.23 14.34 -18.10
N ASN A 138 -12.42 13.36 -17.22
CA ASN A 138 -13.67 13.20 -16.48
C ASN A 138 -13.90 14.38 -15.51
N ARG A 139 -12.85 14.89 -14.87
CA ARG A 139 -12.93 16.09 -14.03
C ARG A 139 -13.34 17.31 -14.83
N LEU A 140 -12.77 17.51 -16.03
CA LEU A 140 -13.15 18.64 -16.88
C LEU A 140 -14.62 18.58 -17.30
N ASN A 141 -15.13 17.39 -17.61
CA ASN A 141 -16.54 17.19 -17.92
C ASN A 141 -17.45 17.47 -16.72
N ASP A 142 -17.05 17.02 -15.53
CA ASP A 142 -17.80 17.26 -14.28
C ASP A 142 -17.82 18.74 -13.88
N LEU A 143 -16.72 19.46 -14.10
CA LEU A 143 -16.65 20.91 -13.92
C LEU A 143 -17.65 21.65 -14.83
N ASP A 144 -17.78 21.24 -16.10
CA ASP A 144 -18.77 21.82 -17.01
C ASP A 144 -20.21 21.57 -16.53
N ILE A 145 -20.52 20.35 -16.07
CA ILE A 145 -21.84 20.02 -15.49
C ILE A 145 -22.10 20.86 -14.24
N THR A 146 -21.12 20.98 -13.36
CA THR A 146 -21.22 21.76 -12.11
C THR A 146 -21.47 23.23 -12.42
N ASN A 147 -20.75 23.82 -13.37
CA ASN A 147 -20.95 25.20 -13.79
C ASN A 147 -22.37 25.42 -14.36
N LYS A 148 -22.89 24.49 -15.17
CA LYS A 148 -24.27 24.53 -15.67
C LYS A 148 -25.31 24.47 -14.54
N GLN A 149 -25.07 23.66 -13.50
CA GLN A 149 -25.93 23.60 -12.33
C GLN A 149 -25.88 24.89 -11.51
N ILE A 150 -24.70 25.48 -11.34
CA ILE A 150 -24.52 26.78 -10.67
C ILE A 150 -25.32 27.86 -11.41
N ASP A 151 -25.27 27.90 -12.74
CA ASP A 151 -26.05 28.86 -13.55
C ASP A 151 -27.56 28.67 -13.37
N ALA A 152 -28.02 27.42 -13.32
CA ALA A 152 -29.43 27.10 -13.07
C ALA A 152 -29.89 27.59 -11.69
N ILE A 153 -29.08 27.37 -10.65
CA ILE A 153 -29.34 27.88 -9.29
C ILE A 153 -29.33 29.41 -9.27
N LEU A 154 -28.36 30.03 -9.94
CA LEU A 154 -28.29 31.49 -10.04
C LEU A 154 -29.55 32.07 -10.71
N LYS A 155 -30.09 31.36 -11.72
CA LYS A 155 -31.35 31.73 -12.37
C LYS A 155 -32.56 31.59 -11.45
N THR A 156 -32.63 30.54 -10.62
CA THR A 156 -33.72 30.38 -9.65
C THR A 156 -33.64 31.44 -8.55
N VAL A 157 -32.45 31.69 -8.00
CA VAL A 157 -32.23 32.74 -6.99
C VAL A 157 -32.61 34.11 -7.54
N LYS A 158 -32.23 34.44 -8.79
CA LYS A 158 -32.65 35.69 -9.45
C LYS A 158 -34.17 35.80 -9.57
N LYS A 159 -34.87 34.71 -9.93
CA LYS A 159 -36.35 34.70 -10.00
C LYS A 159 -36.99 34.91 -8.64
N LEU A 160 -36.45 34.28 -7.58
CA LEU A 160 -36.93 34.48 -6.21
C LEU A 160 -36.70 35.91 -5.73
N ALA A 161 -35.54 36.49 -6.01
CA ALA A 161 -35.22 37.87 -5.65
C ALA A 161 -36.08 38.90 -6.41
N ALA A 162 -36.47 38.60 -7.65
CA ALA A 162 -37.33 39.47 -8.46
C ALA A 162 -38.83 39.28 -8.16
N ALA A 163 -39.22 38.25 -7.41
CA ALA A 163 -40.62 38.04 -7.03
C ALA A 163 -41.02 39.07 -5.96
N PRO A 164 -42.15 39.78 -6.13
CA PRO A 164 -42.65 40.68 -5.09
C PRO A 164 -42.95 39.88 -3.81
N PRO A 165 -42.78 40.48 -2.61
CA PRO A 165 -43.11 39.81 -1.36
C PRO A 165 -44.57 39.36 -1.39
N ALA A 166 -44.79 38.06 -1.26
CA ALA A 166 -46.13 37.52 -1.13
C ALA A 166 -46.75 38.14 0.13
N THR A 167 -47.82 38.93 -0.04
CA THR A 167 -48.65 39.32 1.09
C THR A 167 -49.16 38.03 1.74
N PRO A 168 -49.14 37.92 3.08
CA PRO A 168 -49.70 36.75 3.73
C PRO A 168 -51.17 36.66 3.34
N ARG A 169 -51.54 35.65 2.55
CA ARG A 169 -52.93 35.28 2.36
C ARG A 169 -53.43 34.76 3.70
N HIS A 170 -54.02 35.67 4.46
CA HIS A 170 -54.90 35.28 5.54
C HIS A 170 -56.08 34.57 4.89
N ASN A 171 -56.02 33.24 4.83
CA ASN A 171 -57.21 32.41 4.67
C ASN A 171 -57.99 32.49 5.98
N GLY A 172 -58.45 33.71 6.30
CA GLY A 172 -59.46 33.94 7.30
C GLY A 172 -60.76 33.55 6.65
N ASN A 173 -61.15 32.29 6.82
CA ASN A 173 -62.55 31.93 6.74
C ASN A 173 -63.20 32.78 7.86
N THR A 174 -63.70 33.96 7.51
CA THR A 174 -64.40 34.87 8.44
C THR A 174 -65.77 34.29 8.71
N ASN A 175 -65.82 33.09 9.27
CA ASN A 175 -67.02 32.61 9.91
C ASN A 175 -67.01 33.20 11.31
N PRO A 176 -67.93 34.11 11.66
CA PRO A 176 -67.98 34.66 13.00
C PRO A 176 -68.14 33.52 14.01
N ALA A 177 -67.37 33.55 15.10
CA ALA A 177 -67.58 32.63 16.21
C ALA A 177 -69.02 32.80 16.72
N PRO A 178 -69.74 31.71 17.06
CA PRO A 178 -71.07 31.83 17.63
C PRO A 178 -71.04 32.74 18.86
N ALA A 179 -71.88 33.78 18.86
CA ALA A 179 -72.06 34.63 20.02
C ALA A 179 -72.79 33.81 21.09
N ASP A 180 -72.12 33.58 22.21
CA ASP A 180 -72.64 32.95 23.44
C ASP A 180 -72.70 31.41 23.44
N PHE A 181 -71.54 30.78 23.69
CA PHE A 181 -71.41 29.39 24.14
C PHE A 181 -70.46 29.31 25.34
N LYS A 182 -70.67 28.35 26.24
CA LYS A 182 -69.76 28.05 27.34
C LYS A 182 -68.62 27.18 26.80
N ALA A 183 -67.40 27.63 27.07
CA ALA A 183 -66.20 26.91 26.67
C ALA A 183 -65.23 26.78 27.83
N ARG A 184 -64.46 25.70 27.83
CA ARG A 184 -63.25 25.58 28.65
C ARG A 184 -62.07 26.10 27.83
N GLU A 185 -61.26 26.96 28.45
CA GLU A 185 -60.00 27.42 27.84
C GLU A 185 -58.90 26.38 28.06
N HIS A 186 -58.27 25.92 26.97
CA HIS A 186 -57.08 25.07 27.02
C HIS A 186 -55.88 25.80 26.42
N VAL A 187 -54.73 25.72 27.09
CA VAL A 187 -53.47 26.23 26.55
C VAL A 187 -52.68 25.05 25.99
N VAL A 188 -52.48 25.04 24.67
CA VAL A 188 -51.79 23.95 23.97
C VAL A 188 -50.37 23.78 24.50
N GLN A 189 -50.05 22.60 25.02
CA GLN A 189 -48.69 22.26 25.45
C GLN A 189 -47.86 21.71 24.28
N SER A 190 -46.54 21.66 24.49
CA SER A 190 -45.62 21.10 23.49
C SER A 190 -45.90 19.61 23.26
N GLY A 191 -46.11 19.22 22.01
CA GLY A 191 -46.37 17.83 21.63
C GLY A 191 -47.84 17.40 21.75
N GLU A 192 -48.75 18.29 22.14
CA GLU A 192 -50.19 18.01 22.13
C GLU A 192 -50.81 18.25 20.74
N PHE A 193 -51.68 17.32 20.31
CA PHE A 193 -52.47 17.44 19.09
C PHE A 193 -53.94 17.72 19.43
N LEU A 194 -54.67 18.31 18.48
CA LEU A 194 -56.09 18.63 18.65
C LEU A 194 -56.93 17.39 19.01
N SER A 195 -56.61 16.24 18.42
CA SER A 195 -57.27 14.96 18.71
C SER A 195 -57.06 14.54 20.16
N THR A 196 -55.83 14.58 20.66
CA THR A 196 -55.47 14.21 22.03
C THR A 196 -56.13 15.12 23.06
N ILE A 197 -56.12 16.44 22.80
CA ILE A 197 -56.79 17.42 23.65
C ILE A 197 -58.30 17.12 23.69
N LEU A 198 -58.91 16.87 22.54
CA LEU A 198 -60.35 16.59 22.44
C LEU A 198 -60.74 15.29 23.16
N GLU A 199 -59.92 14.25 23.08
CA GLU A 199 -60.14 12.99 23.80
C GLU A 199 -60.08 13.16 25.31
N ALA A 200 -59.07 13.89 25.81
CA ALA A 200 -58.91 14.18 27.24
C ALA A 200 -60.12 14.96 27.79
N TYR A 201 -60.56 16.01 27.09
CA TYR A 201 -61.72 16.79 27.49
C TYR A 201 -63.03 15.99 27.40
N ASN A 202 -63.21 15.17 26.36
CA ASN A 202 -64.39 14.30 26.26
C ASN A 202 -64.44 13.24 27.38
N ALA A 203 -63.29 12.76 27.85
CA ALA A 203 -63.24 11.89 29.02
C ALA A 203 -63.61 12.64 30.31
N ALA A 204 -63.09 13.86 30.49
CA ALA A 204 -63.41 14.72 31.64
C ALA A 204 -64.91 15.08 31.69
N PHE A 205 -65.50 15.49 30.57
CA PHE A 205 -66.93 15.82 30.51
C PHE A 205 -67.85 14.64 30.86
N LYS A 206 -67.45 13.41 30.48
CA LYS A 206 -68.18 12.19 30.88
C LYS A 206 -68.10 11.94 32.37
N ALA A 207 -66.94 12.16 32.99
CA ALA A 207 -66.77 12.02 34.44
C ALA A 207 -67.59 13.06 35.23
N GLU A 208 -67.75 14.26 34.66
CA GLU A 208 -68.59 15.33 35.22
C GLU A 208 -70.10 15.13 34.98
N GLY A 209 -70.50 14.06 34.27
CA GLY A 209 -71.91 13.73 34.03
C GLY A 209 -72.56 14.48 32.85
N LEU A 210 -71.79 15.17 32.00
CA LEU A 210 -72.34 15.80 30.80
C LEU A 210 -72.57 14.76 29.69
N SER A 211 -73.79 14.73 29.16
CA SER A 211 -74.21 13.81 28.12
C SER A 211 -73.88 14.34 26.70
N GLY A 212 -72.65 14.13 26.25
CA GLY A 212 -72.30 14.33 24.83
C GLY A 212 -70.81 14.28 24.54
N ARG A 213 -70.46 14.32 23.24
CA ARG A 213 -69.07 14.36 22.76
C ARG A 213 -68.85 15.62 21.93
N VAL A 214 -67.78 16.33 22.22
CA VAL A 214 -67.30 17.46 21.40
C VAL A 214 -66.53 16.89 20.22
N THR A 215 -66.82 17.38 19.02
CA THR A 215 -66.20 16.99 17.76
C THR A 215 -65.23 18.07 17.25
N GLN A 216 -64.27 17.67 16.42
CA GLN A 216 -63.28 18.60 15.85
C GLN A 216 -63.93 19.76 15.08
N SER A 217 -65.02 19.52 14.37
CA SER A 217 -65.76 20.56 13.65
C SER A 217 -66.37 21.60 14.58
N GLN A 218 -66.87 21.19 15.76
CA GLN A 218 -67.38 22.12 16.78
C GLN A 218 -66.26 22.99 17.36
N VAL A 219 -65.07 22.42 17.58
CA VAL A 219 -63.90 23.20 18.03
C VAL A 219 -63.43 24.19 16.96
N LEU A 220 -63.48 23.81 15.68
CA LEU A 220 -63.13 24.72 14.58
C LEU A 220 -64.17 25.85 14.40
N LYS A 221 -65.46 25.57 14.65
CA LYS A 221 -66.51 26.60 14.69
C LYS A 221 -66.33 27.55 15.87
N ALA A 222 -65.91 27.04 17.03
CA ALA A 222 -65.62 27.84 18.22
C ALA A 222 -64.36 28.71 18.06
N ASN A 223 -63.38 28.28 17.26
CA ASN A 223 -62.10 28.96 17.06
C ASN A 223 -61.87 29.28 15.58
N PRO A 224 -62.49 30.36 15.06
CA PRO A 224 -62.32 30.74 13.66
C PRO A 224 -60.84 31.02 13.35
N GLY A 225 -60.35 30.47 12.24
CA GLY A 225 -58.95 30.61 11.81
C GLY A 225 -57.97 29.63 12.46
N LEU A 226 -58.43 28.71 13.31
CA LEU A 226 -57.59 27.63 13.85
C LEU A 226 -57.27 26.59 12.76
N ASN A 227 -55.98 26.30 12.59
CA ASN A 227 -55.53 25.20 11.73
C ASN A 227 -55.34 23.93 12.57
N PRO A 228 -56.13 22.86 12.37
CA PRO A 228 -56.06 21.66 13.20
C PRO A 228 -54.74 20.90 13.07
N ASN A 229 -54.08 21.03 11.90
CA ASN A 229 -52.80 20.36 11.60
C ASN A 229 -51.58 21.17 12.05
N ARG A 230 -51.78 22.39 12.56
CA ARG A 230 -50.70 23.30 12.97
C ARG A 230 -51.14 24.10 14.19
N LEU A 231 -51.22 23.41 15.33
CA LEU A 231 -51.37 24.06 16.63
C LEU A 231 -50.02 24.65 17.06
N LEU A 232 -50.05 25.88 17.56
CA LEU A 232 -48.87 26.53 18.13
C LEU A 232 -48.83 26.28 19.63
N VAL A 233 -47.64 26.03 20.17
CA VAL A 233 -47.46 25.89 21.62
C VAL A 233 -47.82 27.20 22.31
N ARG A 234 -48.53 27.13 23.45
CA ARG A 234 -49.13 28.25 24.19
C ARG A 234 -50.29 28.96 23.49
N GLN A 235 -50.79 28.41 22.39
CA GLN A 235 -52.02 28.90 21.79
C GLN A 235 -53.21 28.61 22.71
N LYS A 236 -54.06 29.62 22.93
CA LYS A 236 -55.34 29.45 23.63
C LYS A 236 -56.35 28.83 22.68
N LEU A 237 -57.01 27.78 23.15
CA LEU A 237 -58.02 27.02 22.42
C LEU A 237 -59.32 27.00 23.22
N LEU A 238 -60.43 27.41 22.60
CA LEU A 238 -61.76 27.34 23.21
C LEU A 238 -62.39 25.98 22.91
N ILE A 239 -62.64 25.18 23.94
CA ILE A 239 -63.30 23.88 23.82
C ILE A 239 -64.75 24.02 24.28
N PRO A 240 -65.75 23.97 23.38
CA PRO A 240 -67.15 24.16 23.74
C PRO A 240 -67.67 23.00 24.59
N LEU A 241 -68.70 23.25 25.42
CA LEU A 241 -69.40 22.17 26.12
C LEU A 241 -70.21 21.29 25.14
N PRO A 242 -70.41 20.01 25.46
CA PRO A 242 -71.18 19.11 24.62
C PRO A 242 -72.63 19.59 24.46
N GLY A 243 -73.07 19.77 23.20
CA GLY A 243 -74.44 20.16 22.86
C GLY A 243 -74.67 21.65 22.60
N GLU A 244 -73.68 22.52 22.83
CA GLU A 244 -73.84 23.96 22.66
C GLU A 244 -73.61 24.46 21.23
N ILE A 245 -72.71 23.81 20.48
CA ILE A 245 -72.45 24.13 19.07
C ILE A 245 -72.95 22.97 18.21
N LYS A 246 -73.88 23.24 17.30
CA LYS A 246 -74.36 22.30 16.28
C LYS A 246 -73.57 22.47 14.99
#